data_AF-A0AAV1MST9-F1
#
_entry.id   AF-A0AAV1MST9-F1
#
_cell.length_a   1.000
_cell.length_b   1.000
_cell.length_c   1.000
_cell.angle_alpha   90.00
_cell.angle_beta   90.00
_cell.angle_gamma   90.00
#
_symmetry.space_group_name_H-M   'P 1'
#
loop_
_entity.id
_entity.type
_entity.pdbx_description
1 polymer ?
#
loop_
_entity_poly.entity_id
_entity_poly.type
_entity_poly.pdbx_seq_one_letter_code
_entity_poly.pdbx_strand_id
1 'polypeptide(L)'
;MPQWWAPLIVVYLSIYLAATQHYRKALYPSAYRIKRGTYSLIDPSFQHSLEDVNLLFEILLAGMQIQGKDFTMLIPDEELASMRSVKKLEVICEDVLPKKLSDIRRLTAELTRRRQPLSRQDFERTLLTLVYTTQTLSQISNQQQREVWIDALIQLFRALQKDLGPS
;
A
#
# COMPACT_ATOMS: atom_id res chain seq x y z
N MET A 1 15.03 -20.45 47.83
CA MET A 1 15.86 -19.38 47.24
C MET A 1 15.02 -18.65 46.21
N PRO A 2 14.63 -17.38 46.42
CA PRO A 2 13.77 -16.68 45.47
C PRO A 2 14.51 -16.50 44.14
N GLN A 3 13.86 -16.84 43.02
CA GLN A 3 14.38 -16.70 41.66
C GLN A 3 14.41 -15.21 41.27
N TRP A 4 15.41 -14.47 41.74
CA TRP A 4 15.63 -13.05 41.39
C TRP A 4 15.84 -12.79 39.89
N TRP A 5 16.06 -13.85 39.10
CA TRP A 5 16.37 -13.76 37.66
C TRP A 5 15.10 -13.83 36.80
N ALA A 6 13.98 -14.31 37.37
CA ALA A 6 12.69 -14.36 36.70
C ALA A 6 12.20 -12.98 36.20
N PRO A 7 12.25 -11.86 36.97
CA PRO A 7 11.82 -10.57 36.45
C PRO A 7 12.69 -10.06 35.30
N LEU A 8 13.99 -10.35 35.29
CA LEU A 8 14.89 -9.94 34.21
C LEU A 8 14.56 -10.66 32.90
N ILE A 9 14.24 -11.96 32.98
CA ILE A 9 13.81 -12.74 31.82
C ILE A 9 12.46 -12.22 31.29
N VAL A 10 11.51 -11.91 32.17
CA VAL A 10 10.21 -11.34 31.77
C VAL A 10 10.38 -9.99 31.09
N VAL A 11 11.24 -9.11 31.61
CA VAL A 11 11.52 -7.81 30.99
C VAL A 11 12.21 -7.98 29.64
N TYR A 12 13.21 -8.86 29.55
CA TYR A 12 13.91 -9.14 28.29
C TYR A 12 12.96 -9.70 27.22
N LEU A 13 12.12 -10.66 27.58
CA LEU A 13 11.10 -11.21 26.68
C LEU A 13 10.07 -10.16 26.28
N SER A 14 9.64 -9.29 27.21
CA SER A 14 8.70 -8.20 26.91
C SER A 14 9.30 -7.18 25.94
N ILE A 15 10.59 -6.84 26.10
CA ILE A 15 11.31 -5.97 25.16
C ILE A 15 11.46 -6.64 23.80
N TYR A 16 11.78 -7.94 23.76
CA TYR A 16 11.91 -8.70 22.51
C TYR A 16 10.57 -8.84 21.79
N LEU A 17 9.49 -9.17 22.51
CA LEU A 17 8.13 -9.19 21.95
C LEU A 17 7.71 -7.81 21.45
N ALA A 18 7.92 -6.75 22.23
CA ALA A 18 7.60 -5.38 21.80
C ALA A 18 8.40 -4.97 20.56
N ALA A 19 9.69 -5.31 20.48
CA ALA A 19 10.54 -5.05 19.33
C ALA A 19 10.06 -5.81 18.09
N THR A 20 9.70 -7.10 18.22
CA THR A 20 9.17 -7.91 17.11
C THR A 20 7.79 -7.43 16.65
N GLN A 21 6.96 -6.93 17.57
CA GLN A 21 5.63 -6.39 17.29
C GLN A 21 5.70 -5.03 16.59
N HIS A 22 6.65 -4.17 16.96
CA HIS A 22 6.94 -2.93 16.24
C HIS A 22 7.47 -3.19 14.83
N TYR A 23 8.17 -4.30 14.60
CA TYR A 23 8.72 -4.67 13.29
C TYR A 23 7.68 -5.28 12.32
N ARG A 24 6.57 -5.80 12.85
CA ARG A 24 5.54 -6.52 12.07
C ARG A 24 4.28 -5.71 11.79
N LYS A 25 4.36 -4.38 11.79
CA LYS A 25 3.23 -3.56 11.36
C LYS A 25 3.17 -3.57 9.83
N ALA A 26 2.23 -4.33 9.27
CA ALA A 26 2.01 -4.36 7.83
C ALA A 26 1.75 -2.94 7.30
N LEU A 27 2.45 -2.56 6.22
CA LEU A 27 2.24 -1.27 5.54
C LEU A 27 0.79 -1.15 5.04
N TYR A 28 0.28 -2.26 4.51
CA TYR A 28 -1.09 -2.42 4.00
C TYR A 28 -1.85 -3.46 4.82
N PRO A 29 -2.34 -3.12 6.02
CA PRO A 29 -3.01 -4.08 6.90
C PRO A 29 -4.30 -4.65 6.28
N SER A 30 -4.95 -3.91 5.38
CA SER A 30 -6.15 -4.37 4.66
C SER A 30 -5.88 -5.56 3.75
N ALA A 31 -4.65 -5.74 3.25
CA ALA A 31 -4.26 -6.91 2.45
C ALA A 31 -4.46 -8.25 3.18
N TYR A 32 -4.45 -8.21 4.51
CA TYR A 32 -4.58 -9.39 5.38
C TYR A 32 -5.97 -9.50 6.01
N ARG A 33 -6.90 -8.60 5.70
CA ARG A 33 -8.28 -8.65 6.20
C ARG A 33 -9.15 -9.42 5.22
N ILE A 34 -9.79 -10.48 5.70
CA ILE A 34 -10.76 -11.25 4.91
C ILE A 34 -12.07 -10.46 4.85
N LYS A 35 -12.45 -9.96 3.67
CA LYS A 35 -13.78 -9.38 3.42
C LYS A 35 -14.74 -10.52 3.08
N ARG A 36 -15.90 -10.58 3.76
CA ARG A 36 -16.94 -11.59 3.49
C ARG A 36 -17.39 -11.45 2.03
N GLY A 37 -17.19 -12.50 1.22
CA GLY A 37 -17.54 -12.54 -0.21
C GLY A 37 -16.36 -12.77 -1.16
N THR A 38 -15.14 -12.41 -0.74
CA THR A 38 -13.90 -12.53 -1.55
C THR A 38 -12.88 -13.42 -0.83
N TYR A 39 -13.30 -14.63 -0.46
CA TYR A 39 -12.55 -15.54 0.42
C TYR A 39 -11.21 -16.05 -0.15
N SER A 40 -10.82 -15.66 -1.37
CA SER A 40 -9.73 -16.32 -2.10
C SER A 40 -8.40 -15.58 -2.14
N LEU A 41 -8.28 -14.35 -1.62
CA LEU A 41 -7.05 -13.56 -1.80
C LEU A 41 -6.60 -12.91 -0.49
N ILE A 42 -6.01 -13.71 0.40
CA ILE A 42 -5.15 -13.15 1.45
C ILE A 42 -3.90 -12.62 0.73
N ASP A 43 -3.53 -11.38 1.00
CA ASP A 43 -2.35 -10.71 0.45
C ASP A 43 -2.33 -10.66 -1.11
N PRO A 44 -3.36 -10.07 -1.76
CA PRO A 44 -3.43 -10.03 -3.22
C PRO A 44 -2.30 -9.17 -3.81
N SER A 45 -1.63 -9.66 -4.85
CA SER A 45 -0.71 -8.89 -5.68
C SER A 45 -0.96 -9.14 -7.16
N PHE A 46 -0.81 -8.12 -7.99
CA PHE A 46 -0.99 -8.21 -9.43
C PHE A 46 0.27 -8.73 -10.13
N GLN A 47 1.44 -8.28 -9.69
CA GLN A 47 2.72 -8.55 -10.35
C GLN A 47 3.32 -9.88 -9.89
N HIS A 48 3.26 -10.91 -10.74
CA HIS A 48 3.96 -12.20 -10.55
C HIS A 48 5.04 -12.44 -11.60
N SER A 49 4.86 -11.93 -12.82
CA SER A 49 5.84 -12.04 -13.92
C SER A 49 6.22 -10.68 -14.51
N LEU A 50 7.07 -10.68 -15.55
CA LEU A 50 7.41 -9.48 -16.31
C LEU A 50 6.22 -9.02 -17.17
N GLU A 51 5.46 -9.97 -17.71
CA GLU A 51 4.23 -9.72 -18.47
C GLU A 51 3.19 -8.98 -17.60
N ASP A 52 3.03 -9.36 -16.33
CA ASP A 52 2.14 -8.64 -15.42
C ASP A 52 2.59 -7.19 -15.16
N VAL A 53 3.91 -6.94 -15.12
CA VAL A 53 4.45 -5.59 -14.96
C VAL A 53 4.18 -4.75 -16.20
N ASN A 54 4.40 -5.31 -17.38
CA ASN A 54 4.10 -4.65 -18.66
C ASN A 54 2.60 -4.36 -18.78
N LEU A 55 1.74 -5.32 -18.40
CA LEU A 55 0.30 -5.14 -18.40
C LEU A 55 -0.14 -4.04 -17.42
N LEU A 56 0.45 -3.97 -16.22
CA LEU A 56 0.15 -2.87 -15.29
C LEU A 56 0.53 -1.52 -15.89
N PHE A 57 1.69 -1.44 -16.55
CA PHE A 57 2.13 -0.22 -17.21
C PHE A 57 1.18 0.19 -18.34
N GLU A 58 0.74 -0.76 -19.17
CA GLU A 58 -0.25 -0.54 -20.22
C GLU A 58 -1.59 -0.06 -19.66
N ILE A 59 -2.09 -0.68 -18.60
CA ILE A 59 -3.32 -0.25 -17.90
C ILE A 59 -3.19 1.20 -17.38
N LEU A 60 -2.04 1.55 -16.80
CA LEU A 60 -1.80 2.92 -16.33
C LEU A 60 -1.72 3.92 -17.49
N LEU A 61 -1.08 3.54 -18.60
CA LEU A 61 -1.01 4.36 -19.82
C LEU A 61 -2.36 4.55 -20.49
N ALA A 62 -3.23 3.53 -20.46
CA ALA A 62 -4.61 3.59 -20.96
C ALA A 62 -5.51 4.52 -20.12
N GLY A 63 -4.98 5.15 -19.07
CA GLY A 63 -5.69 6.14 -18.27
C GLY A 63 -6.55 5.52 -17.19
N MET A 64 -6.12 4.41 -16.58
CA MET A 64 -6.78 3.82 -15.43
C MET A 64 -6.98 4.84 -14.30
N GLN A 65 -8.18 4.87 -13.73
CA GLN A 65 -8.55 5.77 -12.63
C GLN A 65 -9.17 5.01 -11.46
N ILE A 66 -8.98 5.55 -10.26
CA ILE A 66 -9.58 5.06 -9.03
C ILE A 66 -10.52 6.17 -8.54
N GLN A 67 -11.82 6.00 -8.75
CA GLN A 67 -12.81 7.06 -8.57
C GLN A 67 -13.93 6.71 -7.58
N GLY A 68 -14.66 7.74 -7.13
CA GLY A 68 -15.92 7.60 -6.41
C GLY A 68 -15.78 7.30 -4.91
N LYS A 69 -16.92 7.28 -4.23
CA LYS A 69 -17.01 6.94 -2.79
C LYS A 69 -16.64 5.48 -2.51
N ASP A 70 -16.86 4.61 -3.50
CA ASP A 70 -16.59 3.18 -3.43
C ASP A 70 -15.19 2.82 -3.93
N PHE A 71 -14.42 3.83 -4.40
CA PHE A 71 -13.05 3.68 -4.89
C PHE A 71 -12.89 2.68 -6.03
N THR A 72 -13.92 2.59 -6.88
CA THR A 72 -13.99 1.71 -8.02
C THR A 72 -12.90 2.02 -9.03
N MET A 73 -12.24 0.96 -9.49
CA MET A 73 -11.27 1.05 -10.56
C MET A 73 -11.98 1.14 -11.91
N LEU A 74 -11.55 2.07 -12.75
CA LEU A 74 -12.07 2.28 -14.10
C LEU A 74 -10.91 2.27 -15.09
N ILE A 75 -11.04 1.48 -16.16
CA ILE A 75 -10.12 1.49 -17.30
C ILE A 75 -10.92 1.95 -18.53
N PRO A 76 -10.54 3.07 -19.17
CA PRO A 76 -11.23 3.56 -20.37
C PRO A 76 -11.19 2.59 -21.56
N ASP A 77 -10.12 1.82 -21.67
CA ASP A 77 -9.94 0.80 -22.69
C ASP A 77 -10.78 -0.45 -22.38
N GLU A 78 -11.71 -0.78 -23.28
CA GLU A 78 -12.64 -1.90 -23.11
C GLU A 78 -11.96 -3.27 -23.21
N GLU A 79 -10.93 -3.40 -24.04
CA GLU A 79 -10.17 -4.64 -24.18
C GLU A 79 -9.46 -4.96 -22.87
N LEU A 80 -8.73 -3.99 -22.32
CA LEU A 80 -8.06 -4.12 -21.03
C LEU A 80 -9.06 -4.33 -19.89
N ALA A 81 -10.15 -3.56 -19.85
CA ALA A 81 -11.18 -3.69 -18.81
C ALA A 81 -11.81 -5.09 -18.78
N SER A 82 -11.93 -5.76 -19.92
CA SER A 82 -12.51 -7.11 -20.02
C SER A 82 -11.58 -8.23 -19.54
N MET A 83 -10.29 -7.94 -19.34
CA MET A 83 -9.30 -8.97 -19.03
C MET A 83 -9.53 -9.60 -17.65
N ARG A 84 -9.50 -10.94 -17.60
CA ARG A 84 -9.64 -11.67 -16.33
C ARG A 84 -8.54 -11.33 -15.32
N SER A 85 -7.33 -11.00 -15.79
CA SER A 85 -6.20 -10.60 -14.95
C SER A 85 -6.48 -9.30 -14.18
N VAL A 86 -7.24 -8.37 -14.75
CA VAL A 86 -7.59 -7.08 -14.15
C VAL A 86 -8.45 -7.22 -12.89
N LYS A 87 -9.25 -8.27 -12.78
CA LYS A 87 -10.08 -8.54 -11.57
C LYS A 87 -9.26 -8.57 -10.28
N LYS A 88 -7.99 -8.98 -10.36
CA LYS A 88 -7.10 -8.98 -9.18
C LYS A 88 -6.63 -7.57 -8.84
N LEU A 89 -6.37 -6.75 -9.85
CA LEU A 89 -6.00 -5.35 -9.69
C LEU A 89 -7.16 -4.55 -9.09
N GLU A 90 -8.40 -4.81 -9.51
CA GLU A 90 -9.61 -4.23 -8.91
C GLU A 90 -9.68 -4.50 -7.41
N VAL A 91 -9.49 -5.75 -6.98
CA VAL A 91 -9.47 -6.11 -5.54
C VAL A 91 -8.39 -5.35 -4.78
N ILE A 92 -7.19 -5.18 -5.37
CA ILE A 92 -6.11 -4.44 -4.73
C ILE A 92 -6.50 -2.98 -4.59
N CYS A 93 -6.96 -2.37 -5.68
CA CYS A 93 -7.40 -0.99 -5.71
C CYS A 93 -8.53 -0.74 -4.71
N GLU A 94 -9.58 -1.55 -4.70
CA GLU A 94 -10.80 -1.31 -3.91
C GLU A 94 -10.64 -1.70 -2.44
N ASP A 95 -10.07 -2.88 -2.16
CA ASP A 95 -10.08 -3.45 -0.81
C ASP A 95 -8.76 -3.27 -0.04
N VAL A 96 -7.63 -3.07 -0.72
CA VAL A 96 -6.31 -3.03 -0.08
C VAL A 96 -5.75 -1.62 0.10
N LEU A 97 -5.84 -0.77 -0.92
CA LEU A 97 -5.20 0.55 -0.87
C LEU A 97 -5.80 1.45 0.21
N PRO A 98 -4.98 2.24 0.92
CA PRO A 98 -5.50 3.22 1.87
C PRO A 98 -6.26 4.33 1.12
N LYS A 99 -7.48 4.61 1.58
CA LYS A 99 -8.37 5.58 0.94
C LYS A 99 -8.53 6.88 1.70
N LYS A 100 -8.30 6.85 3.01
CA LYS A 100 -8.37 8.02 3.87
C LYS A 100 -7.00 8.69 3.95
N LEU A 101 -6.98 10.01 3.94
CA LEU A 101 -5.74 10.78 4.13
C LEU A 101 -5.01 10.40 5.43
N SER A 102 -5.73 10.09 6.51
CA SER A 102 -5.14 9.62 7.77
C SER A 102 -4.40 8.29 7.61
N ASP A 103 -4.95 7.35 6.84
CA ASP A 103 -4.31 6.07 6.55
C ASP A 103 -3.10 6.24 5.63
N ILE A 104 -3.17 7.15 4.65
CA ILE A 104 -2.05 7.47 3.76
C ILE A 104 -0.92 8.15 4.57
N ARG A 105 -1.24 9.10 5.45
CA ARG A 105 -0.24 9.72 6.33
C ARG A 105 0.40 8.73 7.29
N ARG A 106 -0.36 7.75 7.79
CA ARG A 106 0.19 6.64 8.56
C ARG A 106 1.17 5.84 7.72
N LEU A 107 0.76 5.46 6.50
CA LEU A 107 1.60 4.72 5.56
C LEU A 107 2.90 5.47 5.28
N THR A 108 2.85 6.75 4.94
CA THR A 108 4.05 7.53 4.60
C THR A 108 4.99 7.72 5.79
N ALA A 109 4.45 7.86 7.01
CA ALA A 109 5.27 7.89 8.23
C ALA A 109 6.02 6.56 8.45
N GLU A 110 5.37 5.42 8.21
CA GLU A 110 6.02 4.10 8.32
C GLU A 110 7.06 3.91 7.20
N LEU A 111 6.74 4.27 5.95
CA LEU A 111 7.67 4.23 4.81
C LEU A 111 8.93 5.07 5.06
N THR A 112 8.78 6.26 5.65
CA THR A 112 9.89 7.17 5.94
C THR A 112 10.83 6.60 7.02
N ARG A 113 10.28 5.91 8.01
CA ARG A 113 11.06 5.27 9.09
C ARG A 113 11.77 3.99 8.63
N ARG A 114 11.30 3.38 7.54
CA ARG A 114 11.76 2.09 7.08
C ARG A 114 13.17 2.16 6.50
N ARG A 115 14.02 1.20 6.90
CA ARG A 115 15.39 1.05 6.40
C ARG A 115 15.54 -0.03 5.34
N GLN A 116 14.67 -1.03 5.34
CA GLN A 116 14.70 -2.15 4.40
C GLN A 116 14.03 -1.78 3.07
N PRO A 117 14.41 -2.43 1.95
CA PRO A 117 13.71 -2.34 0.67
C PRO A 117 12.30 -2.93 0.74
N LEU A 118 11.35 -2.40 -0.04
CA LEU A 118 9.96 -2.86 -0.09
C LEU A 118 9.89 -4.30 -0.61
N SER A 119 8.93 -5.04 -0.08
CA SER A 119 8.52 -6.27 -0.77
C SER A 119 7.93 -5.89 -2.12
N ARG A 120 7.97 -6.79 -3.11
CA ARG A 120 7.35 -6.55 -4.42
C ARG A 120 5.88 -6.12 -4.31
N GLN A 121 5.14 -6.72 -3.38
CA GLN A 121 3.73 -6.46 -3.14
C GLN A 121 3.52 -5.06 -2.51
N ASP A 122 4.36 -4.69 -1.53
CA ASP A 122 4.28 -3.36 -0.92
C ASP A 122 4.75 -2.27 -1.88
N PHE A 123 5.70 -2.56 -2.77
CA PHE A 123 6.10 -1.65 -3.85
C PHE A 123 4.93 -1.40 -4.79
N GLU A 124 4.30 -2.47 -5.29
CA GLU A 124 3.11 -2.39 -6.16
C GLU A 124 1.99 -1.56 -5.51
N ARG A 125 1.64 -1.86 -4.25
CA ARG A 125 0.60 -1.13 -3.52
C ARG A 125 0.98 0.33 -3.27
N THR A 126 2.26 0.62 -3.05
CA THR A 126 2.76 2.00 -2.86
C THR A 126 2.72 2.79 -4.15
N LEU A 127 3.05 2.16 -5.28
CA LEU A 127 2.89 2.75 -6.61
C LEU A 127 1.42 3.05 -6.91
N LEU A 128 0.51 2.10 -6.67
CA LEU A 128 -0.92 2.32 -6.87
C LEU A 128 -1.49 3.37 -5.92
N THR A 129 -0.99 3.46 -4.69
CA THR A 129 -1.37 4.52 -3.74
C THR A 129 -0.87 5.89 -4.22
N LEU A 130 0.31 5.97 -4.84
CA LEU A 130 0.81 7.19 -5.48
C LEU A 130 -0.12 7.62 -6.62
N VAL A 131 -0.50 6.69 -7.50
CA VAL A 131 -1.45 6.94 -8.61
C VAL A 131 -2.81 7.43 -8.09
N TYR A 132 -3.36 6.77 -7.07
CA TYR A 132 -4.59 7.21 -6.43
C TYR A 132 -4.46 8.64 -5.85
N THR A 133 -3.32 8.93 -5.23
CA THR A 133 -3.07 10.23 -4.61
C THR A 133 -2.94 11.34 -5.65
N THR A 134 -2.28 11.12 -6.78
CA THR A 134 -2.20 12.10 -7.88
C THR A 134 -3.57 12.40 -8.46
N GLN A 135 -4.38 11.36 -8.70
CA GLN A 135 -5.75 11.51 -9.21
C GLN A 135 -6.64 12.26 -8.22
N THR A 136 -6.57 11.92 -6.93
CA THR A 136 -7.32 12.61 -5.88
C THR A 136 -6.93 14.09 -5.80
N LEU A 137 -5.64 14.41 -5.94
CA LEU A 137 -5.15 15.79 -5.89
C LEU A 137 -5.76 16.68 -6.99
N SER A 138 -6.05 16.10 -8.16
CA SER A 138 -6.71 16.82 -9.26
C SER A 138 -8.15 17.24 -8.95
N GLN A 139 -8.79 16.60 -7.97
CA GLN A 139 -10.20 16.80 -7.61
C GLN A 139 -10.38 17.69 -6.38
N ILE A 140 -9.30 17.97 -5.63
CA ILE A 140 -9.37 18.77 -4.39
C ILE A 140 -9.35 20.26 -4.72
N SER A 141 -10.41 20.97 -4.33
CA SER A 141 -10.51 22.43 -4.45
C SER A 141 -9.97 23.20 -3.24
N ASN A 142 -9.95 22.60 -2.05
CA ASN A 142 -9.49 23.24 -0.82
C ASN A 142 -7.95 23.25 -0.74
N GLN A 143 -7.36 24.45 -0.67
CA GLN A 143 -5.91 24.65 -0.66
C GLN A 143 -5.20 23.98 0.52
N GLN A 144 -5.74 24.09 1.73
CA GLN A 144 -5.12 23.49 2.93
C GLN A 144 -5.12 21.96 2.84
N GLN A 145 -6.20 21.36 2.37
CA GLN A 145 -6.25 19.93 2.14
C GLN A 145 -5.25 19.53 1.05
N ARG A 146 -5.19 20.30 -0.06
CA ARG A 146 -4.29 20.05 -1.17
C ARG A 146 -2.83 20.01 -0.73
N GLU A 147 -2.39 20.92 0.13
CA GLU A 147 -1.01 20.94 0.67
C GLU A 147 -0.67 19.66 1.44
N VAL A 148 -1.58 19.18 2.28
CA VAL A 148 -1.37 17.93 3.04
C VAL A 148 -1.33 16.71 2.11
N TRP A 149 -2.13 16.70 1.05
CA TRP A 149 -2.08 15.64 0.04
C TRP A 149 -0.81 15.70 -0.81
N ILE A 150 -0.27 16.90 -1.11
CA ILE A 150 1.02 17.07 -1.79
C ILE A 150 2.17 16.51 -0.94
N ASP A 151 2.18 16.80 0.36
CA ASP A 151 3.20 16.26 1.27
C ASP A 151 3.16 14.72 1.27
N ALA A 152 1.97 14.13 1.37
CA ALA A 152 1.80 12.68 1.27
C ALA A 152 2.30 12.12 -0.08
N LEU A 153 1.96 12.78 -1.19
CA LEU A 153 2.42 12.39 -2.53
C LEU A 153 3.95 12.38 -2.64
N ILE A 154 4.61 13.44 -2.16
CA ILE A 154 6.06 13.56 -2.17
C ILE A 154 6.70 12.44 -1.34
N GLN A 155 6.14 12.13 -0.17
CA GLN A 155 6.66 11.05 0.68
C GLN A 155 6.51 9.67 0.03
N LEU A 156 5.38 9.39 -0.62
CA LEU A 156 5.18 8.16 -1.40
C LEU A 156 6.21 8.05 -2.52
N PHE A 157 6.40 9.13 -3.28
CA PHE A 157 7.38 9.16 -4.39
C PHE A 157 8.80 8.92 -3.90
N ARG A 158 9.22 9.60 -2.82
CA ARG A 158 10.54 9.40 -2.20
C ARG A 158 10.74 7.97 -1.72
N ALA A 159 9.71 7.33 -1.17
CA ALA A 159 9.77 5.95 -0.72
C ALA A 159 10.02 5.00 -1.91
N LEU A 160 9.33 5.19 -3.03
CA LEU A 160 9.54 4.41 -4.25
C LEU A 160 10.92 4.67 -4.86
N GLN A 161 11.35 5.93 -4.96
CA GLN A 161 12.68 6.28 -5.48
C GLN A 161 13.80 5.65 -4.67
N LYS A 162 13.69 5.66 -3.33
CA LYS A 162 14.66 5.02 -2.44
C LYS A 162 14.79 3.52 -2.73
N ASP A 163 13.68 2.87 -3.09
CA ASP A 163 13.64 1.44 -3.39
C ASP A 163 14.23 1.09 -4.77
N LEU A 164 14.23 2.06 -5.70
CA LEU A 164 14.81 1.93 -7.03
C LEU A 164 16.30 2.31 -7.09
N GLY A 165 16.82 2.98 -6.06
CA GLY A 165 18.23 3.38 -5.99
C GLY A 165 19.17 2.20 -5.80
N PRO A 166 20.45 2.31 -6.21
CA PRO A 166 21.46 1.29 -5.92
C PRO A 166 21.60 1.14 -4.40
N SER A 167 21.39 -0.08 -3.91
CA SER A 167 21.54 -0.48 -2.50
C SER A 167 22.99 -0.58 -2.06
#